data_AF-A0A931PZF1-F1
#
_entry.id   AF-A0A931PZF1-F1
#
_cell.length_a   1.000
_cell.length_b   1.000
_cell.length_c   1.000
_cell.angle_alpha   90.00
_cell.angle_beta   90.00
_cell.angle_gamma   90.00
#
_symmetry.space_group_name_H-M   'P 1'
#
loop_
_entity.id
_entity.type
_entity.pdbx_description
1 polymer ?
#
loop_
_entity_poly.entity_id
_entity_poly.type
_entity_poly.pdbx_seq_one_letter_code
_entity_poly.pdbx_strand_id
1 'polypeptide(L)'
;MKISQKYSHLNGEEYLIVHHKKIYGEIIDVIEGIDASNFMTKKSKEKTMAGRMLYSPVELNNTFNKKFNALGWHETRYQYYVTTNPKLLSELINLPYDKQKEFLTANGVDEPISSYKQTDFVKNQIAVEIQFGKYAFVAFDLFVKHLLFYSGGVINLGIEVLPTKKMQLQMSSGVAYYEGEVYNVLRHGRNNPPVPLLILGIEP
;
A
#
# COMPACT_ATOMS: atom_id res chain seq x y z
N MET A 1 -9.97 12.38 -11.14
CA MET A 1 -10.57 11.19 -10.52
C MET A 1 -11.27 11.69 -9.28
N LYS A 2 -12.07 10.86 -8.64
CA LYS A 2 -12.70 11.22 -7.36
C LYS A 2 -12.50 10.13 -6.33
N ILE A 3 -12.32 10.54 -5.08
CA ILE A 3 -12.38 9.64 -3.93
C ILE A 3 -13.86 9.42 -3.62
N SER A 4 -14.37 8.25 -3.99
CA SER A 4 -15.80 7.92 -3.86
C SER A 4 -16.14 7.24 -2.54
N GLN A 5 -15.18 6.55 -1.94
CA GLN A 5 -15.36 5.86 -0.66
C GLN A 5 -14.08 5.97 0.18
N LYS A 6 -14.24 5.94 1.51
CA LYS A 6 -13.13 5.93 2.46
C LYS A 6 -13.44 4.95 3.60
N TYR A 7 -12.41 4.25 4.06
CA TYR A 7 -12.45 3.44 5.26
C TYR A 7 -11.24 3.77 6.15
N SER A 8 -11.52 4.36 7.31
CA SER A 8 -10.52 4.69 8.33
C SER A 8 -10.40 3.52 9.31
N HIS A 9 -9.28 2.80 9.23
CA HIS A 9 -8.97 1.69 10.13
C HIS A 9 -8.08 2.20 11.27
N LEU A 10 -8.46 1.90 12.52
CA LEU A 10 -7.77 2.40 13.72
C LEU A 10 -7.58 3.93 13.71
N ASN A 11 -8.61 4.65 13.24
CA ASN A 11 -8.64 6.12 13.15
C ASN A 11 -7.50 6.72 12.31
N GLY A 12 -7.13 6.05 11.22
CA GLY A 12 -6.04 6.49 10.35
C GLY A 12 -6.31 7.84 9.66
N GLU A 13 -7.52 8.05 9.15
CA GLU A 13 -7.89 9.34 8.54
C GLU A 13 -7.84 10.48 9.56
N GLU A 14 -8.32 10.24 10.77
CA GLU A 14 -8.30 11.20 11.87
C GLU A 14 -6.87 11.58 12.25
N TYR A 15 -5.96 10.59 12.33
CA TYR A 15 -4.53 10.84 12.54
C TYR A 15 -3.94 11.76 11.45
N LEU A 16 -4.30 11.52 10.18
CA LEU A 16 -3.90 12.37 9.07
C LEU A 16 -4.46 13.80 9.19
N ILE A 17 -5.74 13.94 9.52
CA ILE A 17 -6.41 15.24 9.65
C ILE A 17 -5.78 16.08 10.78
N VAL A 18 -5.43 15.46 11.91
CA VAL A 18 -4.90 16.15 13.09
C VAL A 18 -3.41 16.44 12.96
N HIS A 19 -2.61 15.45 12.54
CA HIS A 19 -1.14 15.54 12.61
C HIS A 19 -0.47 15.76 11.26
N HIS A 20 -1.13 15.41 10.15
CA HIS A 20 -0.52 15.41 8.81
C HIS A 20 -1.39 16.11 7.76
N LYS A 21 -2.18 17.12 8.16
CA LYS A 21 -3.19 17.77 7.31
C LYS A 21 -2.68 18.20 5.94
N LYS A 22 -1.46 18.76 5.88
CA LYS A 22 -0.83 19.20 4.63
C LYS A 22 -0.51 18.02 3.71
N ILE A 23 0.09 16.96 4.25
CA ILE A 23 0.40 15.72 3.52
C ILE A 23 -0.89 15.07 3.03
N TYR A 24 -1.95 15.09 3.85
CA TYR A 24 -3.23 14.51 3.46
C TYR A 24 -3.90 15.27 2.31
N GLY A 25 -3.90 16.61 2.34
CA GLY A 25 -4.36 17.43 1.22
C GLY A 25 -3.58 17.14 -0.05
N GLU A 26 -2.26 17.01 0.04
CA GLU A 26 -1.39 16.68 -1.09
C GLU A 26 -1.76 15.36 -1.77
N ILE A 27 -2.08 14.32 -1.00
CA ILE A 27 -2.54 13.01 -1.53
C ILE A 27 -3.88 13.15 -2.25
N ILE A 28 -4.83 13.88 -1.64
CA ILE A 28 -6.14 14.12 -2.23
C ILE A 28 -5.98 14.87 -3.56
N ASP A 29 -5.18 15.94 -3.59
CA ASP A 29 -4.94 16.75 -4.78
C ASP A 29 -4.30 15.93 -5.91
N VAL A 30 -3.39 15.01 -5.59
CA VAL A 30 -2.79 14.09 -6.57
C VAL A 30 -3.85 13.18 -7.20
N ILE A 31 -4.69 12.54 -6.38
CA ILE A 31 -5.75 11.63 -6.85
C ILE A 31 -6.75 12.42 -7.68
N GLU A 32 -7.27 13.53 -7.16
CA GLU A 32 -8.32 14.29 -7.82
C GLU A 32 -7.85 14.93 -9.13
N GLY A 33 -6.58 15.36 -9.18
CA GLY A 33 -5.94 15.94 -10.36
C GLY A 33 -5.58 14.97 -11.50
N ILE A 34 -5.96 13.69 -11.44
CA ILE A 34 -5.77 12.72 -12.54
C ILE A 34 -7.07 12.54 -13.31
N ASP A 35 -7.15 12.96 -14.57
CA ASP A 35 -8.31 12.64 -15.41
C ASP A 35 -8.22 11.19 -15.93
N ALA A 36 -9.03 10.29 -15.36
CA ALA A 36 -9.02 8.88 -15.69
C ALA A 36 -9.36 8.59 -17.16
N SER A 37 -10.19 9.44 -17.79
CA SER A 37 -10.71 9.19 -19.15
C SER A 37 -9.60 9.06 -20.19
N ASN A 38 -8.46 9.73 -19.96
CA ASN A 38 -7.26 9.65 -20.79
C ASN A 38 -6.58 8.28 -20.78
N PHE A 39 -6.94 7.38 -19.86
CA PHE A 39 -6.27 6.09 -19.65
C PHE A 39 -7.11 4.88 -20.09
N MET A 40 -8.25 5.07 -20.77
CA MET A 40 -9.02 3.98 -21.41
C MET A 40 -8.36 3.48 -22.70
N THR A 41 -7.08 3.14 -22.65
CA THR A 41 -6.22 2.85 -23.81
C THR A 41 -6.00 1.35 -24.03
N LYS A 42 -6.38 0.50 -23.07
CA LYS A 42 -6.11 -0.93 -23.12
C LYS A 42 -7.24 -1.68 -23.84
N LYS A 43 -6.95 -2.21 -25.03
CA LYS A 43 -7.86 -3.16 -25.71
C LYS A 43 -7.77 -4.55 -25.09
N SER A 44 -8.88 -5.06 -24.57
CA SER A 44 -8.92 -6.36 -23.91
C SER A 44 -8.76 -7.54 -24.88
N LYS A 45 -8.01 -8.55 -24.43
CA LYS A 45 -7.83 -9.85 -25.10
C LYS A 45 -8.51 -10.99 -24.33
N GLU A 46 -9.21 -10.69 -23.24
CA GLU A 46 -9.88 -11.70 -22.41
C GLU A 46 -11.13 -12.23 -23.11
N LYS A 47 -11.37 -13.55 -23.06
CA LYS A 47 -12.47 -14.21 -23.78
C LYS A 47 -13.84 -13.56 -23.53
N THR A 48 -14.10 -13.13 -22.30
CA THR A 48 -15.38 -12.57 -21.85
C THR A 48 -15.60 -11.09 -22.23
N MET A 49 -14.57 -10.40 -22.72
CA MET A 49 -14.60 -8.95 -22.97
C MET A 49 -13.71 -8.54 -24.15
N ALA A 50 -13.50 -9.45 -25.10
CA ALA A 50 -12.58 -9.25 -26.22
C ALA A 50 -12.94 -7.98 -27.00
N GLY A 51 -11.93 -7.14 -27.25
CA GLY A 51 -12.10 -5.90 -28.02
C GLY A 51 -12.60 -4.69 -27.23
N ARG A 52 -13.07 -4.85 -25.99
CA ARG A 52 -13.46 -3.72 -25.12
C ARG A 52 -12.25 -2.86 -24.76
N MET A 53 -12.44 -1.54 -24.76
CA MET A 53 -11.45 -0.60 -24.22
C MET A 53 -11.61 -0.51 -22.69
N LEU A 54 -10.50 -0.66 -21.99
CA LEU A 54 -10.40 -0.71 -20.53
C LEU A 54 -9.37 0.32 -20.06
N TYR A 55 -9.44 0.69 -18.78
CA TYR A 55 -8.36 1.46 -18.17
C TYR A 55 -7.06 0.65 -18.15
N SER A 56 -5.95 1.31 -18.47
CA SER A 56 -4.60 0.75 -18.43
C SER A 56 -3.99 0.92 -17.03
N PRO A 57 -3.82 -0.15 -16.25
CA PRO A 57 -3.17 -0.07 -14.93
C PRO A 57 -1.74 0.48 -15.02
N VAL A 58 -1.03 0.16 -16.10
CA VAL A 58 0.36 0.60 -16.33
C VAL A 58 0.42 2.11 -16.50
N GLU A 59 -0.46 2.70 -17.30
CA GLU A 59 -0.47 4.15 -17.53
C GLU A 59 -0.96 4.92 -16.30
N LEU A 60 -1.95 4.38 -15.59
CA LEU A 60 -2.40 4.93 -14.31
C LEU A 60 -1.25 4.93 -13.29
N ASN A 61 -0.59 3.79 -13.07
CA ASN A 61 0.57 3.70 -12.17
C ASN A 61 1.67 4.68 -12.54
N ASN A 62 2.02 4.78 -13.83
CA ASN A 62 3.02 5.73 -14.32
C ASN A 62 2.62 7.19 -14.04
N THR A 63 1.33 7.50 -14.12
CA THR A 63 0.81 8.85 -13.85
C THR A 63 0.88 9.18 -12.37
N PHE A 64 0.45 8.26 -11.50
CA PHE A 64 0.59 8.40 -10.05
C PHE A 64 2.07 8.55 -9.66
N ASN A 65 2.95 7.68 -10.17
CA ASN A 65 4.39 7.76 -9.98
C ASN A 65 4.93 9.15 -10.30
N LYS A 66 4.61 9.70 -11.47
CA LYS A 66 5.10 11.04 -11.86
C LYS A 66 4.60 12.13 -10.92
N LYS A 67 3.31 12.11 -10.56
CA LYS A 67 2.69 13.15 -9.71
C LYS A 67 3.23 13.10 -8.28
N PHE A 68 3.33 11.92 -7.68
CA PHE A 68 3.88 11.75 -6.33
C PHE A 68 5.38 12.09 -6.27
N ASN A 69 6.19 11.62 -7.24
CA ASN A 69 7.61 11.96 -7.29
C ASN A 69 7.86 13.47 -7.44
N ALA A 70 7.03 14.17 -8.23
CA ALA A 70 7.13 15.63 -8.38
C ALA A 70 6.89 16.39 -7.06
N LEU A 71 6.25 15.74 -6.08
CA LEU A 71 5.98 16.29 -4.75
C LEU A 71 6.95 15.74 -3.68
N GLY A 72 7.99 15.01 -4.09
CA GLY A 72 8.99 14.48 -3.16
C GLY A 72 8.52 13.27 -2.35
N TRP A 73 7.55 12.52 -2.86
CA TRP A 73 7.30 11.16 -2.38
C TRP A 73 8.28 10.22 -3.06
N HIS A 74 8.85 9.31 -2.27
CA HIS A 74 9.90 8.43 -2.77
C HIS A 74 9.64 6.98 -2.42
N GLU A 75 10.06 6.11 -3.32
CA GLU A 75 10.10 4.68 -3.08
C GLU A 75 11.04 4.39 -1.91
N THR A 76 10.56 3.62 -0.92
CA THR A 76 11.35 3.30 0.27
C THR A 76 11.51 1.81 0.40
N ARG A 77 12.76 1.38 0.60
CA ARG A 77 13.13 0.00 0.87
C ARG A 77 13.42 -0.18 2.35
N TYR A 78 12.71 -1.09 2.99
CA TYR A 78 12.98 -1.52 4.36
C TYR A 78 13.68 -2.88 4.34
N GLN A 79 14.91 -2.92 4.85
CA GLN A 79 15.73 -4.13 4.94
C GLN A 79 15.69 -4.67 6.37
N TYR A 80 15.63 -5.99 6.51
CA TYR A 80 15.55 -6.66 7.80
C TYR A 80 16.12 -8.08 7.69
N TYR A 81 16.53 -8.65 8.81
CA TYR A 81 16.84 -10.07 8.92
C TYR A 81 15.65 -10.84 9.46
N VAL A 82 15.49 -12.09 9.02
CA VAL A 82 14.41 -12.97 9.51
C VAL A 82 14.92 -13.91 10.60
N THR A 83 14.03 -14.28 11.50
CA THR A 83 14.26 -15.34 12.49
C THR A 83 12.96 -16.08 12.75
N THR A 84 13.06 -17.38 13.02
CA THR A 84 11.94 -18.20 13.50
C THR A 84 11.92 -18.33 15.02
N ASN A 85 12.91 -17.74 15.72
CA ASN A 85 13.00 -17.76 17.18
C ASN A 85 12.24 -16.55 17.79
N PRO A 86 11.08 -16.77 18.46
CA PRO A 86 10.27 -15.67 18.99
C PRO A 86 10.98 -14.87 20.08
N LYS A 87 11.93 -15.48 20.81
CA LYS A 87 12.70 -14.81 21.86
C LYS A 87 13.60 -13.72 21.30
N LEU A 88 14.15 -13.96 20.11
CA LEU A 88 15.04 -13.02 19.42
C LEU A 88 14.25 -11.92 18.69
N LEU A 89 13.04 -12.23 18.21
CA LEU A 89 12.25 -11.33 17.38
C LEU A 89 11.97 -9.98 18.05
N SER A 90 11.57 -9.99 19.33
CA SER A 90 11.18 -8.76 20.04
C SER A 90 12.31 -7.73 20.16
N GLU A 91 13.56 -8.19 20.24
CA GLU A 91 14.73 -7.31 20.26
C GLU A 91 15.17 -6.96 18.83
N LEU A 92 15.19 -7.96 17.94
CA LEU A 92 15.60 -7.83 16.54
C LEU A 92 14.87 -6.70 15.81
N ILE A 93 13.55 -6.60 15.97
CA ILE A 93 12.73 -5.61 15.23
C ILE A 93 13.08 -4.16 15.57
N ASN A 94 13.66 -3.91 16.75
CA ASN A 94 14.03 -2.57 17.21
C ASN A 94 15.48 -2.21 16.85
N LEU A 95 16.25 -3.16 16.31
CA LEU A 95 17.63 -2.93 15.92
C LEU A 95 17.72 -2.37 14.49
N PRO A 96 18.64 -1.43 14.24
CA PRO A 96 19.04 -1.07 12.88
C PRO A 96 19.51 -2.29 12.08
N TYR A 97 19.33 -2.27 10.76
CA TYR A 97 19.60 -3.41 9.87
C TYR A 97 21.02 -3.99 10.01
N ASP A 98 22.04 -3.15 10.17
CA ASP A 98 23.43 -3.55 10.39
C ASP A 98 23.61 -4.28 11.73
N LYS A 99 22.87 -3.87 12.76
CA LYS A 99 22.89 -4.48 14.10
C LYS A 99 22.07 -5.75 14.21
N GLN A 100 21.06 -5.93 13.37
CA GLN A 100 20.28 -7.16 13.32
C GLN A 100 21.14 -8.38 13.00
N LYS A 101 22.07 -8.25 12.04
CA LYS A 101 22.98 -9.35 11.68
C LYS A 101 23.90 -9.72 12.85
N GLU A 102 24.54 -8.73 13.46
CA GLU A 102 25.43 -8.90 14.61
C GLU A 102 24.70 -9.60 15.77
N PHE A 103 23.48 -9.15 16.07
CA PHE A 103 22.62 -9.72 17.11
C PHE A 103 22.27 -11.19 16.86
N LEU A 104 21.88 -11.54 15.62
CA LEU A 104 21.53 -12.92 15.28
C LEU A 104 22.75 -13.84 15.39
N THR A 105 23.90 -13.42 14.87
CA THR A 105 25.14 -14.20 14.98
C THR A 105 25.59 -14.38 16.44
N ALA A 106 25.50 -13.34 17.26
CA ALA A 106 25.81 -13.42 18.69
C ALA A 106 24.88 -14.37 19.47
N ASN A 107 23.67 -14.63 18.95
CA ASN A 107 22.68 -15.53 19.53
C ASN A 107 22.62 -16.91 18.84
N GLY A 108 23.70 -17.32 18.15
CA GLY A 108 23.85 -18.67 17.61
C GLY A 108 23.10 -18.91 16.29
N VAL A 109 22.78 -17.86 15.53
CA VAL A 109 22.30 -17.99 14.15
C VAL A 109 23.50 -17.90 13.20
N ASP A 110 23.94 -19.05 12.69
CA ASP A 110 25.13 -19.17 11.84
C ASP A 110 24.98 -18.44 10.50
N GLU A 111 23.80 -18.53 9.89
CA GLU A 111 23.49 -17.91 8.59
C GLU A 111 22.29 -16.95 8.68
N PRO A 112 22.46 -15.72 9.18
CA PRO A 112 21.38 -14.73 9.21
C PRO A 112 20.86 -14.44 7.79
N ILE A 113 19.57 -14.66 7.57
CA ILE A 113 18.93 -14.46 6.26
C ILE A 113 18.43 -13.02 6.15
N SER A 114 19.03 -12.27 5.22
CA SER A 114 18.57 -10.92 4.87
C SER A 114 17.34 -10.97 3.98
N SER A 115 16.40 -10.06 4.23
CA SER A 115 15.21 -9.83 3.42
C SER A 115 14.96 -8.33 3.29
N TYR A 116 13.99 -7.98 2.44
CA TYR A 116 13.52 -6.62 2.32
C TYR A 116 12.09 -6.58 1.79
N LYS A 117 11.45 -5.43 2.01
CA LYS A 117 10.24 -5.00 1.31
C LYS A 117 10.43 -3.58 0.80
N GLN A 118 9.61 -3.23 -0.17
CA GLN A 118 9.64 -1.94 -0.83
C GLN A 118 8.21 -1.46 -0.99
N THR A 119 8.02 -0.17 -0.77
CA THR A 119 6.72 0.51 -0.86
C THR A 119 6.85 1.69 -1.82
N ASP A 120 5.78 1.96 -2.56
CA ASP A 120 5.80 2.87 -3.70
C ASP A 120 6.15 4.31 -3.30
N PHE A 121 5.48 4.82 -2.27
CA PHE A 121 5.57 6.23 -1.89
C PHE A 121 5.61 6.38 -0.38
N VAL A 122 6.71 6.92 0.17
CA VAL A 122 6.80 7.33 1.57
C VAL A 122 7.21 8.77 1.67
N LYS A 123 6.54 9.50 2.57
CA LYS A 123 6.88 10.86 2.97
C LYS A 123 6.36 11.12 4.37
N ASN A 124 7.17 11.74 5.23
CA ASN A 124 6.79 12.07 6.62
C ASN A 124 6.19 10.89 7.42
N GLN A 125 6.76 9.69 7.26
CA GLN A 125 6.28 8.45 7.89
C GLN A 125 4.84 8.07 7.52
N ILE A 126 4.35 8.51 6.35
CA ILE A 126 3.10 8.06 5.74
C ILE A 126 3.48 7.27 4.49
N ALA A 127 2.97 6.06 4.35
CA ALA A 127 3.07 5.29 3.10
C ALA A 127 1.80 5.42 2.27
N VAL A 128 1.94 5.50 0.95
CA VAL A 128 0.84 5.41 -0.01
C VAL A 128 1.15 4.29 -1.00
N GLU A 129 0.20 3.40 -1.21
CA GLU A 129 0.24 2.30 -2.15
C GLU A 129 -0.89 2.46 -3.16
N ILE A 130 -0.55 2.38 -4.45
CA ILE A 130 -1.52 2.52 -5.55
C ILE A 130 -1.77 1.15 -6.15
N GLN A 131 -2.93 0.56 -5.83
CA GLN A 131 -3.22 -0.81 -6.20
C GLN A 131 -4.25 -0.93 -7.33
N PHE A 132 -3.72 -1.08 -8.54
CA PHE A 132 -4.45 -1.62 -9.70
C PHE A 132 -4.03 -3.06 -10.04
N GLY A 133 -3.39 -3.74 -9.09
CA GLY A 133 -2.88 -5.11 -9.20
C GLY A 133 -3.92 -6.18 -8.89
N LYS A 134 -3.48 -7.45 -8.89
CA LYS A 134 -4.33 -8.59 -8.54
C LYS A 134 -4.64 -8.61 -7.04
N TYR A 135 -5.82 -9.09 -6.68
CA TYR A 135 -6.28 -9.19 -5.27
C TYR A 135 -5.27 -9.84 -4.31
N ALA A 136 -4.50 -10.84 -4.76
CA ALA A 136 -3.51 -11.51 -3.92
C ALA A 136 -2.38 -10.58 -3.44
N PHE A 137 -2.03 -9.56 -4.21
CA PHE A 137 -1.00 -8.60 -3.84
C PHE A 137 -1.52 -7.55 -2.85
N VAL A 138 -2.79 -7.16 -2.95
CA VAL A 138 -3.39 -6.17 -2.04
C VAL A 138 -3.57 -6.73 -0.63
N ALA A 139 -3.98 -8.00 -0.52
CA ALA A 139 -4.01 -8.66 0.77
C ALA A 139 -2.60 -8.72 1.42
N PHE A 140 -1.56 -8.95 0.62
CA PHE A 140 -0.19 -8.90 1.12
C PHE A 140 0.18 -7.49 1.61
N ASP A 141 -0.23 -6.44 0.90
CA ASP A 141 0.09 -5.07 1.26
C ASP A 141 -0.58 -4.65 2.59
N LEU A 142 -1.89 -4.90 2.70
CA LEU A 142 -2.68 -4.56 3.88
C LEU A 142 -2.21 -5.29 5.14
N PHE A 143 -1.92 -6.60 5.06
CA PHE A 143 -1.67 -7.42 6.25
C PHE A 143 -0.19 -7.70 6.53
N VAL A 144 0.70 -7.56 5.54
CA VAL A 144 2.13 -7.87 5.70
C VAL A 144 2.98 -6.63 5.51
N LYS A 145 2.84 -5.94 4.38
CA LYS A 145 3.74 -4.84 4.01
C LYS A 145 3.59 -3.66 4.97
N HIS A 146 2.40 -3.08 5.10
CA HIS A 146 2.18 -1.93 6.00
C HIS A 146 2.58 -2.24 7.44
N LEU A 147 2.25 -3.44 7.94
CA LEU A 147 2.64 -3.88 9.28
C LEU A 147 4.16 -3.94 9.46
N LEU A 148 4.89 -4.46 8.46
CA LEU A 148 6.35 -4.52 8.51
C LEU A 148 6.96 -3.11 8.61
N PHE A 149 6.53 -2.19 7.73
CA PHE A 149 7.03 -0.82 7.75
C PHE A 149 6.66 -0.07 9.04
N TYR A 150 5.47 -0.35 9.59
CA TYR A 150 5.00 0.22 10.86
C TYR A 150 5.83 -0.29 12.05
N SER A 151 5.97 -1.61 12.16
CA SER A 151 6.76 -2.23 13.23
C SER A 151 8.25 -1.87 13.18
N GLY A 152 8.79 -1.62 11.98
CA GLY A 152 10.14 -1.12 11.78
C GLY A 152 10.32 0.40 11.97
N GLY A 153 9.27 1.12 12.39
CA GLY A 153 9.32 2.57 12.64
C GLY A 153 9.49 3.43 11.38
N VAL A 154 9.26 2.88 10.19
CA VAL A 154 9.38 3.61 8.91
C VAL A 154 8.12 4.44 8.64
N ILE A 155 6.96 3.93 9.03
CA ILE A 155 5.67 4.61 8.89
C ILE A 155 4.89 4.58 10.20
N ASN A 156 4.02 5.57 10.38
CA ASN A 156 2.99 5.59 11.42
C ASN A 156 1.61 5.24 10.86
N LEU A 157 1.44 5.32 9.54
CA LEU A 157 0.19 5.04 8.85
C LEU A 157 0.42 4.64 7.40
N GLY A 158 -0.35 3.65 6.93
CA GLY A 158 -0.43 3.26 5.52
C GLY A 158 -1.70 3.76 4.85
N ILE A 159 -1.62 4.14 3.58
CA ILE A 159 -2.75 4.51 2.74
C ILE A 159 -2.79 3.56 1.56
N GLU A 160 -3.95 2.96 1.33
CA GLU A 160 -4.18 2.04 0.23
C GLU A 160 -5.19 2.65 -0.74
N VAL A 161 -4.79 2.93 -1.99
CA VAL A 161 -5.68 3.51 -3.00
C VAL A 161 -6.10 2.42 -3.98
N LEU A 162 -7.39 2.14 -4.03
CA LEU A 162 -7.99 1.05 -4.80
C LEU A 162 -9.09 1.58 -5.72
N PRO A 163 -9.28 1.01 -6.92
CA PRO A 163 -10.48 1.29 -7.70
C PRO A 163 -11.72 0.77 -6.95
N THR A 164 -12.85 1.49 -6.99
CA THR A 164 -14.12 0.90 -6.57
C THR A 164 -14.54 -0.20 -7.54
N LYS A 165 -15.52 -1.02 -7.16
CA LYS A 165 -16.05 -2.07 -8.04
C LYS A 165 -16.52 -1.49 -9.38
N LYS A 166 -17.09 -0.29 -9.35
CA LYS A 166 -17.55 0.42 -10.55
C LYS A 166 -16.41 0.72 -11.52
N MET A 167 -15.27 1.21 -11.02
CA MET A 167 -14.08 1.42 -11.85
C MET A 167 -13.46 0.08 -12.28
N GLN A 168 -13.34 -0.89 -11.36
CA GLN A 168 -12.75 -2.20 -11.63
C GLN A 168 -13.46 -2.96 -12.77
N LEU A 169 -14.79 -2.81 -12.91
CA LEU A 169 -15.56 -3.38 -14.04
C LEU A 169 -15.16 -2.85 -15.43
N GLN A 170 -14.38 -1.76 -15.47
CA GLN A 170 -13.78 -1.17 -16.66
C GLN A 170 -12.26 -1.43 -16.73
N MET A 171 -11.76 -2.39 -15.95
CA MET A 171 -10.37 -2.85 -15.92
C MET A 171 -10.29 -4.34 -16.27
N SER A 172 -9.08 -4.90 -16.31
CA SER A 172 -8.90 -6.34 -16.50
C SER A 172 -9.45 -7.17 -15.33
N SER A 173 -9.81 -8.42 -15.61
CA SER A 173 -10.32 -9.32 -14.58
C SER A 173 -9.30 -9.56 -13.47
N GLY A 174 -9.80 -9.74 -12.24
CA GLY A 174 -8.99 -10.08 -11.07
C GLY A 174 -8.20 -8.91 -10.46
N VAL A 175 -8.37 -7.68 -10.98
CA VAL A 175 -7.91 -6.47 -10.28
C VAL A 175 -8.69 -6.36 -8.96
N ALA A 176 -7.98 -6.06 -7.87
CA ALA A 176 -8.61 -5.85 -6.57
C ALA A 176 -9.51 -4.61 -6.58
N TYR A 177 -10.45 -4.53 -5.65
CA TYR A 177 -11.36 -3.39 -5.57
C TYR A 177 -11.70 -3.06 -4.14
N TYR A 178 -11.93 -1.77 -3.89
CA TYR A 178 -12.17 -1.19 -2.57
C TYR A 178 -13.13 -2.01 -1.71
N GLU A 179 -14.32 -2.32 -2.22
CA GLU A 179 -15.37 -3.00 -1.47
C GLU A 179 -14.94 -4.40 -1.02
N GLY A 180 -14.20 -5.12 -1.87
CA GLY A 180 -13.68 -6.45 -1.56
C GLY A 180 -12.60 -6.41 -0.48
N GLU A 181 -11.69 -5.44 -0.57
CA GLU A 181 -10.55 -5.34 0.35
C GLU A 181 -10.95 -4.75 1.71
N VAL A 182 -11.86 -3.78 1.76
CA VAL A 182 -12.46 -3.34 3.02
C VAL A 182 -13.23 -4.47 3.67
N TYR A 183 -13.96 -5.28 2.89
CA TYR A 183 -14.62 -6.47 3.40
C TYR A 183 -13.61 -7.51 3.94
N ASN A 184 -12.43 -7.65 3.34
CA ASN A 184 -11.35 -8.48 3.89
C ASN A 184 -10.92 -7.94 5.26
N VAL A 185 -10.58 -6.66 5.38
CA VAL A 185 -10.17 -6.04 6.66
C VAL A 185 -11.24 -6.20 7.74
N LEU A 186 -12.50 -5.88 7.44
CA LEU A 186 -13.60 -6.02 8.40
C LEU A 186 -13.78 -7.45 8.92
N ARG A 187 -13.57 -8.46 8.07
CA ARG A 187 -13.69 -9.87 8.45
C ARG A 187 -12.57 -10.37 9.36
N HIS A 188 -11.39 -9.72 9.33
CA HIS A 188 -10.29 -10.05 10.24
C HIS A 188 -10.53 -9.56 11.69
N GLY A 189 -11.53 -8.70 11.90
CA GLY A 189 -11.90 -8.14 13.19
C GLY A 189 -11.36 -6.73 13.40
N ARG A 190 -11.90 -6.04 14.41
CA ARG A 190 -11.76 -4.58 14.58
C ARG A 190 -10.31 -4.06 14.66
N ASN A 191 -9.38 -4.86 15.16
CA ASN A 191 -8.01 -4.43 15.45
C ASN A 191 -6.96 -5.06 14.51
N ASN A 192 -7.40 -5.72 13.43
CA ASN A 192 -6.51 -6.44 12.53
C ASN A 192 -6.64 -5.85 11.10
N PRO A 193 -5.54 -5.40 10.47
CA PRO A 193 -4.16 -5.45 10.95
C PRO A 193 -3.86 -4.42 12.05
N PRO A 194 -2.86 -4.66 12.93
CA PRO A 194 -2.54 -3.76 14.04
C PRO A 194 -1.66 -2.58 13.59
N VAL A 195 -2.06 -1.93 12.50
CA VAL A 195 -1.42 -0.75 11.91
C VAL A 195 -2.54 0.21 11.48
N PRO A 196 -2.44 1.52 11.77
CA PRO A 196 -3.40 2.50 11.25
C PRO A 196 -3.38 2.52 9.73
N LEU A 197 -4.57 2.41 9.11
CA LEU A 197 -4.73 2.43 7.66
C LEU A 197 -5.83 3.39 7.24
N LEU A 198 -5.65 4.00 6.07
CA LEU A 198 -6.72 4.65 5.33
C LEU A 198 -6.85 4.00 3.97
N ILE A 199 -7.99 3.35 3.72
CA ILE A 199 -8.29 2.77 2.41
C ILE A 199 -9.17 3.75 1.64
N LEU A 200 -8.74 4.12 0.42
CA LEU A 200 -9.41 5.07 -0.45
C LEU A 200 -9.94 4.35 -1.70
N GLY A 201 -11.25 4.42 -1.92
CA GLY A 201 -11.90 3.90 -3.11
C GLY A 201 -12.05 4.99 -4.16
N ILE A 202 -11.40 4.84 -5.30
CA ILE A 202 -11.38 5.84 -6.37
C ILE A 202 -12.22 5.44 -7.58
N GLU A 203 -12.73 6.45 -8.27
CA GLU A 203 -13.46 6.34 -9.52
C GLU A 203 -12.95 7.40 -10.52
N PRO A 204 -13.22 7.20 -11.83
CA PRO A 204 -13.08 8.25 -12.84
C PRO A 204 -13.76 9.55 -12.44
#